data_AF-A0AAD6KML1-F1
#
_entry.id   AF-A0AAD6KML1-F1
#
_cell.length_a   1.000
_cell.length_b   1.000
_cell.length_c   1.000
_cell.angle_alpha   90.00
_cell.angle_beta   90.00
_cell.angle_gamma   90.00
#
_symmetry.space_group_name_H-M   'P 1'
#
loop_
_entity.id
_entity.type
_entity.pdbx_description
1 polymer ?
#
loop_
_entity_poly.entity_id
_entity_poly.type
_entity_poly.pdbx_seq_one_letter_code
_entity_poly.pdbx_strand_id
1 'polypeptide(L)'
;MGLRGSAEQLLFAQRGNVFKQLRWQMCTSAGNSPDQIMDRVIELVKKFDKIDANRVTEAADFEKDLSLDSLDRVELVMAFEQEFSIEIPEEKADKLTCCADVAKYIVSKGEQSIVNP
;
A
#
# COMPACT_ATOMS: atom_id res chain seq x y z
N MET A 1 21.51 3.72 34.94
CA MET A 1 20.89 4.71 34.03
C MET A 1 21.51 4.51 32.64
N GLY A 2 20.82 4.15 31.57
CA GLY A 2 19.39 4.00 31.37
C GLY A 2 19.07 3.23 30.07
N LEU A 3 17.81 2.80 30.01
CA LEU A 3 16.98 2.58 28.83
C LEU A 3 17.29 1.34 27.96
N ARG A 4 17.03 0.16 28.55
CA ARG A 4 16.38 -0.93 27.81
C ARG A 4 14.89 -0.58 27.69
N GLY A 5 14.51 0.05 26.59
CA GLY A 5 13.12 0.29 26.22
C GLY A 5 12.55 -0.93 25.50
N SER A 6 11.50 -1.51 26.08
CA SER A 6 10.58 -2.44 25.42
C SER A 6 10.06 -1.88 24.11
N ALA A 7 10.03 -2.73 23.10
CA ALA A 7 8.96 -2.74 22.10
C ALA A 7 8.74 -4.21 21.74
N GLU A 8 8.00 -4.89 22.61
CA GLU A 8 7.27 -6.09 22.22
C GLU A 8 6.17 -5.64 21.25
N GLN A 9 6.14 -6.22 20.05
CA GLN A 9 4.89 -6.61 19.38
C GLN A 9 5.20 -7.70 18.36
N LEU A 10 4.87 -8.93 18.78
CA LEU A 10 4.31 -10.00 17.94
C LEU A 10 3.45 -9.37 16.81
N LEU A 11 3.52 -9.82 15.57
CA LEU A 11 2.90 -11.09 15.17
C LEU A 11 3.32 -11.47 13.72
N PHE A 12 3.29 -12.77 13.45
CA PHE A 12 3.37 -13.46 12.16
C PHE A 12 4.75 -13.88 11.61
N ALA A 13 5.13 -15.07 12.09
CA ALA A 13 5.94 -16.03 11.35
C ALA A 13 5.13 -16.68 10.21
N GLN A 14 5.84 -16.96 9.09
CA GLN A 14 5.45 -17.73 7.88
C GLN A 14 4.33 -17.06 7.05
N ARG A 15 4.57 -16.58 5.83
CA ARG A 15 5.04 -17.34 4.65
C ARG A 15 5.25 -16.32 3.52
N GLY A 16 6.35 -16.39 2.75
CA GLY A 16 6.48 -15.66 1.48
C GLY A 16 7.62 -14.64 1.42
N ASN A 17 8.47 -14.83 0.42
CA ASN A 17 9.68 -14.09 0.09
C ASN A 17 9.37 -12.70 -0.51
N VAL A 18 8.87 -11.72 0.27
CA VAL A 18 8.62 -10.36 -0.29
C VAL A 18 9.21 -9.20 0.53
N PHE A 19 9.41 -9.33 1.84
CA PHE A 19 9.57 -8.14 2.69
C PHE A 19 10.95 -7.93 3.36
N LYS A 20 12.08 -8.23 2.69
CA LYS A 20 13.42 -7.99 3.28
C LYS A 20 14.48 -7.35 2.38
N GLN A 21 14.08 -6.64 1.31
CA GLN A 21 15.05 -5.96 0.43
C GLN A 21 14.60 -4.58 -0.04
N LEU A 22 13.99 -3.77 0.83
CA LEU A 22 13.81 -2.34 0.54
C LEU A 22 13.92 -1.48 1.80
N ARG A 23 14.99 -1.69 2.57
CA ARG A 23 15.37 -0.83 3.71
C ARG A 23 16.71 -0.15 3.46
N TRP A 24 16.90 0.52 2.31
CA TRP A 24 17.82 1.66 2.10
C TRP A 24 17.80 2.11 0.63
N GLN A 25 17.26 3.30 0.35
CA GLN A 25 17.30 4.13 -0.90
C GLN A 25 15.90 4.70 -1.16
N MET A 26 15.61 5.99 -1.28
CA MET A 26 16.37 7.25 -1.34
C MET A 26 15.46 8.34 -0.74
N CYS A 27 16.03 9.34 -0.08
CA CYS A 27 15.33 10.61 0.15
C CYS A 27 15.15 11.31 -1.20
N THR A 28 13.98 11.16 -1.81
CA THR A 28 13.57 12.00 -2.94
C THR A 28 12.38 12.83 -2.48
N SER A 29 12.60 14.14 -2.39
CA SER A 29 11.56 15.14 -2.19
C SER A 29 10.63 15.10 -3.40
N ALA A 30 9.50 14.42 -3.27
CA ALA A 30 8.48 14.34 -4.32
C ALA A 30 7.19 14.93 -3.77
N GLY A 31 6.78 16.08 -4.31
CA GLY A 31 5.41 16.56 -4.17
C GLY A 31 4.49 15.54 -4.81
N ASN A 32 3.50 15.06 -4.07
CA ASN A 32 2.62 13.97 -4.47
C ASN A 32 1.60 14.46 -5.52
N SER A 33 1.99 14.50 -6.79
CA SER A 33 1.04 14.63 -7.90
C SER A 33 0.20 13.35 -8.05
N PRO A 34 -1.06 13.45 -8.52
CA PRO A 34 -1.94 12.29 -8.65
C PRO A 34 -1.35 11.19 -9.54
N ASP A 35 -0.65 11.58 -10.61
CA ASP A 35 0.02 10.64 -11.52
C ASP A 35 1.13 9.83 -10.83
N GLN A 36 1.88 10.45 -9.90
CA GLN A 36 2.94 9.76 -9.16
C GLN A 36 2.38 8.76 -8.15
N ILE A 37 1.28 9.12 -7.47
CA ILE A 37 0.59 8.20 -6.55
C ILE A 37 0.08 6.99 -7.34
N MET A 38 -0.51 7.22 -8.51
CA MET A 38 -1.01 6.16 -9.37
C MET A 38 0.11 5.20 -9.79
N ASP A 39 1.24 5.74 -10.27
CA ASP A 39 2.39 4.95 -10.68
C ASP A 39 2.95 4.10 -9.51
N ARG A 40 3.04 4.69 -8.31
CA ARG A 40 3.44 3.96 -7.09
C ARG A 40 2.47 2.86 -6.69
N VAL A 41 1.16 3.10 -6.77
CA VAL A 41 0.14 2.08 -6.51
C VAL A 41 0.30 0.92 -7.48
N ILE A 42 0.44 1.22 -8.78
CA ILE A 42 0.66 0.20 -9.82
C ILE A 42 1.96 -0.57 -9.55
N GLU A 43 3.06 0.11 -9.20
CA GLU A 43 4.32 -0.55 -8.88
C GLU A 43 4.22 -1.49 -7.67
N LEU A 44 3.54 -1.07 -6.59
CA LEU A 44 3.34 -1.91 -5.41
C LEU A 44 2.54 -3.16 -5.75
N VAL A 45 1.48 -3.00 -6.54
CA VAL A 45 0.65 -4.10 -7.03
C VAL A 45 1.51 -5.02 -7.90
N LYS A 46 2.29 -4.50 -8.86
CA LYS A 46 3.22 -5.31 -9.67
C LYS A 46 4.30 -6.05 -8.86
N LYS A 47 4.65 -5.57 -7.66
CA LYS A 47 5.62 -6.20 -6.74
C LYS A 47 5.01 -7.36 -5.94
N PHE A 48 3.69 -7.49 -5.90
CA PHE A 48 3.05 -8.63 -5.26
C PHE A 48 3.26 -9.90 -6.10
N ASP A 49 3.93 -10.89 -5.54
CA ASP A 49 4.24 -12.16 -6.24
C ASP A 49 2.99 -12.95 -6.65
N LYS A 50 1.85 -12.68 -6.02
CA LYS A 50 0.56 -13.33 -6.29
C LYS A 50 -0.13 -12.82 -7.56
N ILE A 51 0.36 -11.75 -8.20
CA ILE A 51 -0.27 -11.14 -9.36
C ILE A 51 0.68 -10.87 -10.51
N ASP A 52 0.17 -11.09 -11.72
CA ASP A 52 0.93 -10.86 -12.95
C ASP A 52 1.02 -9.37 -13.26
N ALA A 53 2.24 -8.82 -13.27
CA ALA A 53 2.47 -7.41 -13.61
C ALA A 53 1.92 -6.98 -14.99
N ASN A 54 1.73 -7.94 -15.91
CA ASN A 54 1.13 -7.70 -17.23
C ASN A 54 -0.39 -7.53 -17.18
N ARG A 55 -1.06 -8.02 -16.13
CA ARG A 55 -2.51 -7.92 -15.92
C ARG A 55 -2.87 -6.71 -15.07
N VAL A 56 -1.90 -6.16 -14.34
CA VAL A 56 -2.07 -4.95 -13.52
C VAL A 56 -2.27 -3.75 -14.45
N THR A 57 -3.51 -3.27 -14.48
CA THR A 57 -3.88 -2.01 -15.12
C THR A 57 -4.53 -1.07 -14.12
N GLU A 58 -4.60 0.20 -14.46
CA GLU A 58 -5.25 1.22 -13.63
C GLU A 58 -6.70 0.90 -13.27
N ALA A 59 -7.42 0.29 -14.21
CA ALA A 59 -8.81 -0.11 -14.08
C ALA A 59 -8.99 -1.61 -13.77
N ALA A 60 -7.89 -2.35 -13.55
CA ALA A 60 -7.97 -3.77 -13.21
C ALA A 60 -8.65 -3.93 -11.85
N ASP A 61 -9.64 -4.82 -11.81
CA ASP A 61 -10.32 -5.19 -10.58
C ASP A 61 -9.47 -6.23 -9.81
N PHE A 62 -9.18 -5.94 -8.55
CA PHE A 62 -8.37 -6.79 -7.68
C PHE A 62 -8.98 -8.19 -7.52
N GLU A 63 -10.30 -8.31 -7.46
CA GLU A 63 -10.98 -9.59 -7.29
C GLU A 63 -11.25 -10.28 -8.64
N LYS A 64 -11.73 -9.55 -9.65
CA LYS A 64 -12.19 -10.15 -10.91
C LYS A 64 -11.06 -10.34 -11.93
N ASP A 65 -10.17 -9.37 -12.08
CA ASP A 65 -9.11 -9.40 -13.09
C ASP A 65 -7.82 -10.02 -12.58
N LEU A 66 -7.49 -9.71 -11.33
CA LEU A 66 -6.29 -10.16 -10.64
C LEU A 66 -6.53 -11.39 -9.74
N SER A 67 -7.80 -11.76 -9.53
CA SER A 67 -8.17 -12.96 -8.75
C SER A 67 -7.54 -13.00 -7.36
N LEU A 68 -7.43 -11.84 -6.72
CA LEU A 68 -6.95 -11.72 -5.34
C LEU A 68 -8.04 -12.18 -4.37
N ASP A 69 -7.65 -13.06 -3.46
CA ASP A 69 -8.53 -13.51 -2.39
C ASP A 69 -8.74 -12.42 -1.33
N SER A 70 -9.74 -12.60 -0.46
CA SER A 70 -10.03 -11.66 0.63
C SER A 70 -8.83 -11.41 1.55
N LEU A 71 -8.00 -12.41 1.80
CA LEU A 71 -6.75 -12.27 2.58
C LEU A 71 -5.68 -11.46 1.83
N ASP A 72 -5.55 -11.67 0.53
CA ASP A 72 -4.54 -10.98 -0.29
C ASP A 72 -4.86 -9.48 -0.39
N ARG A 73 -6.15 -9.13 -0.46
CA ARG A 73 -6.60 -7.73 -0.43
C ARG A 73 -6.24 -7.05 0.88
N VAL A 74 -6.35 -7.73 2.02
CA VAL A 74 -5.95 -7.19 3.32
C VAL A 74 -4.42 -6.96 3.35
N GLU A 75 -3.62 -7.89 2.83
CA GLU A 75 -2.16 -7.71 2.71
C GLU A 75 -1.80 -6.51 1.81
N LEU A 76 -2.49 -6.36 0.67
CA LEU A 76 -2.26 -5.28 -0.28
C LEU A 76 -2.63 -3.90 0.30
N VAL A 77 -3.77 -3.83 1.00
CA VAL A 77 -4.22 -2.60 1.69
C VAL A 77 -3.21 -2.18 2.75
N MET A 78 -2.73 -3.12 3.58
CA MET A 78 -1.68 -2.81 4.57
C MET A 78 -0.39 -2.31 3.92
N ALA A 79 -0.02 -2.82 2.74
CA ALA A 79 1.14 -2.33 2.00
C ALA A 79 0.95 -0.87 1.54
N PHE A 80 -0.24 -0.50 1.07
CA PHE A 80 -0.57 0.89 0.73
C PHE A 80 -0.56 1.80 1.96
N GLU A 81 -1.16 1.37 3.07
CA GLU A 81 -1.15 2.11 4.33
C GLU A 81 0.26 2.43 4.80
N GLN A 82 1.18 1.46 4.73
CA GLN A 82 2.57 1.64 5.11
C GLN A 82 3.36 2.52 4.13
N GLU A 83 3.21 2.34 2.82
CA GLU A 83 3.94 3.12 1.81
C GLU A 83 3.55 4.60 1.87
N PHE A 84 2.25 4.88 1.98
CA PHE A 84 1.71 6.24 1.96
C PHE A 84 1.50 6.83 3.35
N SER A 85 1.76 6.07 4.42
CA SER A 85 1.47 6.44 5.83
C SER A 85 0.05 6.96 6.01
N ILE A 86 -0.92 6.20 5.48
CA ILE A 86 -2.36 6.47 5.62
C ILE A 86 -3.07 5.33 6.34
N GLU A 87 -4.32 5.56 6.72
CA GLU A 87 -5.19 4.55 7.32
C GLU A 87 -6.42 4.39 6.43
N ILE A 88 -6.62 3.18 5.90
CA ILE A 88 -7.74 2.84 5.03
C ILE A 88 -8.65 1.89 5.82
N PRO A 89 -9.78 2.37 6.38
CA PRO A 89 -10.69 1.49 7.09
C PRO A 89 -11.27 0.43 6.13
N GLU A 90 -11.58 -0.75 6.65
CA GLU A 90 -12.08 -1.89 5.88
C GLU A 90 -13.33 -1.54 5.05
N GLU A 91 -14.24 -0.73 5.59
CA GLU A 91 -15.44 -0.23 4.88
C GLU A 91 -15.14 0.59 3.62
N LYS A 92 -13.96 1.23 3.58
CA LYS A 92 -13.46 1.96 2.42
C LYS A 92 -12.67 1.02 1.52
N ALA A 93 -11.79 0.19 2.09
CA ALA A 93 -11.01 -0.79 1.35
C ALA A 93 -11.89 -1.72 0.50
N ASP A 94 -13.04 -2.16 1.01
CA ASP A 94 -14.00 -2.98 0.26
C ASP A 94 -14.56 -2.26 -0.98
N LYS A 95 -14.62 -0.93 -0.95
CA LYS A 95 -15.04 -0.09 -2.09
C LYS A 95 -13.90 0.22 -3.06
N LEU A 96 -12.65 -0.04 -2.67
CA LEU A 96 -11.47 0.18 -3.51
C LEU A 96 -11.19 -1.09 -4.31
N THR A 97 -11.93 -1.28 -5.40
CA THR A 97 -11.81 -2.51 -6.19
C THR A 97 -10.73 -2.44 -7.26
N CYS A 98 -10.22 -1.24 -7.60
CA CYS A 98 -9.17 -1.05 -8.59
C CYS A 98 -8.05 -0.08 -8.15
N CYS A 99 -6.93 -0.10 -8.87
CA CYS A 99 -5.77 0.76 -8.58
C CYS A 99 -6.13 2.26 -8.68
N ALA A 100 -6.97 2.64 -9.64
CA ALA A 100 -7.40 4.03 -9.81
C ALA A 100 -8.19 4.55 -8.60
N ASP A 101 -9.06 3.72 -8.02
CA ASP A 101 -9.81 4.09 -6.81
C ASP A 101 -8.87 4.25 -5.61
N VAL A 102 -7.92 3.31 -5.44
CA VAL A 102 -6.91 3.39 -4.37
C VAL A 102 -6.08 4.66 -4.49
N ALA A 103 -5.53 4.93 -5.68
CA ALA A 103 -4.73 6.13 -5.93
C ALA A 103 -5.53 7.41 -5.67
N LYS A 104 -6.78 7.46 -6.13
CA LYS A 104 -7.68 8.60 -5.89
C LYS A 104 -7.99 8.79 -4.41
N TYR A 105 -8.16 7.69 -3.67
CA TYR A 105 -8.35 7.72 -2.22
C TYR A 105 -7.11 8.29 -1.51
N ILE A 106 -5.92 7.80 -1.88
CA ILE A 106 -4.64 8.27 -1.34
C ILE A 106 -4.44 9.76 -1.66
N VAL A 107 -4.69 10.20 -2.89
CA VAL A 107 -4.62 11.63 -3.27
C VAL A 107 -5.54 12.46 -2.38
N SER A 108 -6.79 12.02 -2.19
CA SER A 108 -7.76 12.72 -1.35
C SER A 108 -7.38 12.75 0.13
N LYS A 109 -6.58 11.79 0.60
CA LYS A 109 -6.11 11.69 2.00
C LYS A 109 -4.77 12.38 2.24
N GLY A 110 -3.84 12.34 1.30
CA GLY A 110 -2.55 13.03 1.37
C GLY A 110 -2.68 14.54 1.52
N GLU A 111 -3.77 15.12 1.01
CA GLU A 111 -4.11 16.53 1.21
C GLU A 111 -4.52 16.87 2.67
N GLN A 112 -4.87 15.87 3.49
CA GLN A 112 -5.37 16.08 4.86
C GLN A 112 -4.25 16.15 5.92
N SER A 113 -2.99 15.84 5.57
CA SER A 113 -1.85 15.96 6.49
C SER A 113 -1.14 17.32 6.42
N ILE A 114 -1.53 18.22 5.49
CA ILE A 114 -1.01 19.59 5.39
C ILE A 114 -1.90 20.65 6.06
N VAL A 115 -3.02 20.26 6.69
CA VAL A 115 -3.79 21.17 7.54
C VAL A 115 -3.79 20.66 8.98
N ASN A 116 -2.87 21.18 9.78
CA ASN A 116 -3.20 21.99 10.96
C ASN A 116 -1.95 22.26 11.83
N PRO A 117 -1.74 23.49 12.33
CA PRO A 117 -1.85 24.81 11.70
C PRO A 117 -0.49 25.43 11.31
#